data_AF-A0A7X5E900-F1
#
_entry.id   AF-A0A7X5E900-F1
#
_cell.length_a   1.000
_cell.length_b   1.000
_cell.length_c   1.000
_cell.angle_alpha   90.00
_cell.angle_beta   90.00
_cell.angle_gamma   90.00
#
_symmetry.space_group_name_H-M   'P 1'
#
loop_
_entity.id
_entity.type
_entity.pdbx_description
1 polymer ?
#
loop_
_entity_poly.entity_id
_entity_poly.type
_entity_poly.pdbx_seq_one_letter_code
_entity_poly.pdbx_strand_id
1 'polypeptide(L)'
;MMYLYNEKTDNNEIPGFEKTIKPILMALQNKEGKATIEELDEEAIKIMGLPEDVTRILHKGSNRRSEISYRMAWARTYLKKCGLIQNESRGVWTFTEKFDGNIENIDVDEVVGKVRDENSSYGEETQALTAVESALAFENMVFSLLTDLAKKEGKDTFGVAFEKEYKGIDMVLPEGLEDMEGEVKCIIKYINPERKNTSALCREAAQRLWEAPKSSLYLLIFNIIIPQEMRAKFSSNVTIWDKEDLEQRTDPEASYAQYLINPKQAFIEDVIVADNADRQSGKEKERYIEQMKTAFGKEDLVLFLGAGVSKDGGIPLWDVLIKKLHIYMLNQLTKGKGLNFEEQQMVRELAWNNKMGSPLMQMRYIKAAFRDENYYQLVHTALYKDGVNIDTDLLNAIAKISTPQRLHCGIKSIISYNFDDLLERKLEQKEIRYHVISCDEDRQMADRLNIYHVHGYLPSEHEKRTNNPNLIFSEEDYHRVYRDSYSWSNLVQLSSLRENTCLFIGSSLTDPNMRRLLDVSSRSGEEARHFAFLKRDEIKNKIEDTAGNKDGNGKAGKEILEIYQKIDDNIRTAYYRKLGLNIIWIDEYEEIPDVLNSLSE
;
A
#
# COMPACT_ATOMS: atom_id res chain seq x y z
N MET A 1 -31.23 -1.33 -49.67
CA MET A 1 -31.32 -2.79 -49.89
C MET A 1 -31.50 -3.41 -48.52
N MET A 2 -32.62 -4.08 -48.31
CA MET A 2 -33.15 -4.50 -47.00
C MET A 2 -32.48 -5.84 -46.63
N TYR A 3 -31.64 -5.86 -45.59
CA TYR A 3 -31.07 -7.12 -45.08
C TYR A 3 -32.16 -7.88 -44.33
N LEU A 4 -32.76 -8.85 -45.03
CA LEU A 4 -33.69 -9.82 -44.49
C LEU A 4 -32.93 -10.86 -43.67
N TYR A 5 -33.25 -10.93 -42.37
CA TYR A 5 -32.82 -11.98 -41.46
C TYR A 5 -33.78 -13.18 -41.61
N ASN A 6 -33.28 -14.33 -42.03
CA ASN A 6 -33.93 -15.65 -41.99
C ASN A 6 -32.82 -16.70 -42.20
N GLU A 7 -32.66 -17.80 -41.47
CA GLU A 7 -33.51 -18.56 -40.54
C GLU A 7 -32.63 -19.28 -39.48
N LYS A 8 -33.21 -19.46 -38.29
CA LYS A 8 -33.09 -20.62 -37.37
C LYS A 8 -31.71 -21.08 -36.88
N THR A 9 -31.37 -20.61 -35.68
CA THR A 9 -30.86 -21.48 -34.61
C THR A 9 -31.52 -21.06 -33.30
N ASP A 10 -32.19 -22.01 -32.65
CA ASP A 10 -32.45 -21.96 -31.21
C ASP A 10 -31.14 -21.62 -30.48
N ASN A 11 -31.12 -20.49 -29.77
CA ASN A 11 -30.53 -20.37 -28.43
C ASN A 11 -30.67 -18.92 -27.96
N ASN A 12 -31.02 -18.75 -26.68
CA ASN A 12 -30.89 -17.54 -25.87
C ASN A 12 -29.42 -17.08 -25.71
N GLU A 13 -28.61 -17.16 -26.76
CA GLU A 13 -27.21 -16.79 -26.72
C GLU A 13 -27.05 -15.29 -26.90
N ILE A 14 -26.64 -14.65 -25.80
CA ILE A 14 -26.26 -13.23 -25.78
C ILE A 14 -25.16 -13.02 -26.85
N PRO A 15 -25.23 -11.98 -27.70
CA PRO A 15 -24.22 -11.72 -28.72
C PRO A 15 -22.83 -11.53 -28.12
N GLY A 16 -21.78 -12.13 -28.70
CA GLY A 16 -20.38 -11.89 -28.32
C GLY A 16 -20.00 -10.40 -28.47
N PHE A 17 -18.96 -9.95 -27.77
CA PHE A 17 -18.57 -8.53 -27.78
C PHE A 17 -18.15 -8.06 -29.19
N GLU A 18 -17.62 -8.96 -30.02
CA GLU A 18 -17.26 -8.69 -31.41
C GLU A 18 -18.49 -8.23 -32.22
N LYS A 19 -19.65 -8.83 -31.93
CA LYS A 19 -20.93 -8.50 -32.58
C LYS A 19 -21.49 -7.15 -32.12
N THR A 20 -21.00 -6.57 -31.02
CA THR A 20 -21.46 -5.27 -30.51
C THR A 20 -20.61 -4.09 -31.02
N ILE A 21 -19.44 -4.34 -31.61
CA ILE A 21 -18.51 -3.31 -32.12
C ILE A 21 -19.18 -2.37 -33.14
N LYS A 22 -19.78 -2.90 -34.22
CA LYS A 22 -20.47 -2.07 -35.22
C LYS A 22 -21.71 -1.36 -34.65
N PRO A 23 -22.61 -2.05 -33.91
CA PRO A 23 -23.75 -1.40 -33.26
C PRO A 23 -23.40 -0.21 -32.37
N ILE A 24 -22.28 -0.24 -31.66
CA ILE A 24 -21.84 0.89 -30.80
C ILE A 24 -21.44 2.11 -31.63
N LEU A 25 -20.75 1.91 -32.74
CA LEU A 25 -20.40 3.00 -33.64
C LEU A 25 -21.66 3.59 -34.31
N MET A 26 -22.61 2.74 -34.69
CA MET A 26 -23.89 3.18 -35.26
C MET A 26 -24.71 3.95 -34.23
N ALA A 27 -24.72 3.49 -32.97
CA ALA A 27 -25.36 4.19 -31.87
C ALA A 27 -24.73 5.58 -31.64
N LEU A 28 -23.39 5.67 -31.63
CA LEU A 28 -22.70 6.94 -31.48
C LEU A 28 -22.97 7.88 -32.67
N GLN A 29 -23.08 7.35 -33.89
CA GLN A 29 -23.45 8.12 -35.09
C GLN A 29 -24.89 8.63 -35.03
N ASN A 30 -25.84 7.80 -34.58
CA ASN A 30 -27.25 8.19 -34.36
C ASN A 30 -27.40 9.27 -33.28
N LYS A 31 -26.46 9.33 -32.33
CA LYS A 31 -26.39 10.33 -31.24
C LYS A 31 -25.49 11.52 -31.59
N GLU A 32 -25.37 11.87 -32.87
CA GLU A 32 -24.62 13.03 -33.35
C GLU A 32 -23.12 13.05 -32.94
N GLY A 33 -22.54 11.87 -32.70
CA GLY A 33 -21.13 11.69 -32.40
C GLY A 33 -20.73 11.85 -30.93
N LYS A 34 -21.69 12.04 -30.03
CA LYS A 34 -21.44 12.16 -28.58
C LYS A 34 -22.59 11.56 -27.77
N ALA A 35 -22.28 10.66 -26.85
CA ALA A 35 -23.31 10.01 -26.04
C ALA A 35 -22.77 9.50 -24.69
N THR A 36 -23.66 9.44 -23.70
CA THR A 36 -23.40 8.74 -22.43
C THR A 36 -23.43 7.23 -22.63
N ILE A 37 -22.88 6.47 -21.65
CA ILE A 37 -22.93 4.99 -21.66
C ILE A 37 -24.37 4.48 -21.79
N GLU A 38 -25.31 5.07 -21.05
CA GLU A 38 -26.72 4.66 -21.05
C GLU A 38 -27.35 4.89 -22.43
N GLU A 39 -27.12 6.06 -23.03
CA GLU A 39 -27.64 6.39 -24.36
C GLU A 39 -27.04 5.51 -25.46
N LEU A 40 -25.77 5.11 -25.32
CA LEU A 40 -25.08 4.21 -26.25
C LEU A 40 -25.59 2.79 -26.14
N ASP A 41 -25.68 2.25 -24.91
CA ASP A 41 -26.13 0.89 -24.65
C ASP A 41 -27.58 0.73 -25.12
N GLU A 42 -28.48 1.67 -24.81
CA GLU A 42 -29.87 1.65 -25.25
C GLU A 42 -30.01 1.66 -26.78
N GLU A 43 -29.27 2.55 -27.45
CA GLU A 43 -29.35 2.70 -28.90
C GLU A 43 -28.71 1.50 -29.63
N ALA A 44 -27.59 0.97 -29.13
CA ALA A 44 -26.95 -0.22 -29.67
C ALA A 44 -27.84 -1.47 -29.52
N ILE A 45 -28.52 -1.62 -28.38
CA ILE A 45 -29.51 -2.68 -28.15
C ILE A 45 -30.66 -2.59 -29.16
N LYS A 46 -31.19 -1.38 -29.41
CA LYS A 46 -32.23 -1.15 -30.42
C LYS A 46 -31.76 -1.52 -31.82
N ILE A 47 -30.54 -1.13 -32.19
CA ILE A 47 -29.93 -1.42 -33.50
C ILE A 47 -29.76 -2.94 -33.69
N MET A 48 -29.35 -3.66 -32.66
CA MET A 48 -29.21 -5.12 -32.70
C MET A 48 -30.54 -5.88 -32.64
N GLY A 49 -31.64 -5.20 -32.30
CA GLY A 49 -32.97 -5.84 -32.16
C GLY A 49 -33.02 -6.89 -31.06
N LEU A 50 -32.27 -6.71 -29.97
CA LEU A 50 -32.19 -7.72 -28.90
C LEU A 50 -33.49 -7.74 -28.08
N PRO A 51 -34.07 -8.93 -27.84
CA PRO A 51 -35.26 -9.05 -27.04
C PRO A 51 -34.97 -8.78 -25.55
N GLU A 52 -35.99 -8.31 -24.84
CA GLU A 52 -35.85 -7.75 -23.50
C GLU A 52 -35.36 -8.80 -22.47
N ASP A 53 -35.73 -10.06 -22.66
CA ASP A 53 -35.27 -11.20 -21.87
C ASP A 53 -33.74 -11.40 -21.97
N VAL A 54 -33.14 -11.22 -23.14
CA VAL A 54 -31.68 -11.28 -23.34
C VAL A 54 -30.97 -10.10 -22.69
N THR A 55 -31.56 -8.90 -22.71
CA THR A 55 -30.97 -7.69 -22.10
C THR A 55 -30.98 -7.70 -20.58
N ARG A 56 -31.85 -8.52 -19.97
CA ARG A 56 -31.98 -8.67 -18.52
C ARG A 56 -31.10 -9.77 -17.94
N ILE A 57 -30.41 -10.55 -18.78
CA ILE A 57 -29.46 -11.57 -18.30
C ILE A 57 -28.30 -10.87 -17.62
N LEU A 58 -28.11 -11.13 -16.33
CA LEU A 58 -27.06 -10.54 -15.53
C LEU A 58 -25.70 -11.13 -15.88
N HIS A 59 -24.68 -10.29 -15.87
CA HIS A 59 -23.29 -10.74 -15.96
C HIS A 59 -22.92 -11.53 -14.70
N LYS A 60 -22.16 -12.61 -14.85
CA LYS A 60 -21.76 -13.48 -13.76
C LYS A 60 -20.95 -12.68 -12.72
N GLY A 61 -21.40 -12.65 -11.46
CA GLY A 61 -20.78 -11.84 -10.40
C GLY A 61 -21.23 -10.38 -10.35
N SER A 62 -22.23 -9.97 -11.14
CA SER A 62 -22.82 -8.64 -11.06
C SER A 62 -24.30 -8.66 -10.66
N ASN A 63 -24.66 -7.89 -9.64
CA ASN A 63 -26.06 -7.71 -9.22
C ASN A 63 -26.76 -6.54 -9.95
N ARG A 64 -26.05 -5.82 -10.82
CA ARG A 64 -26.57 -4.58 -11.45
C ARG A 64 -26.36 -4.50 -12.95
N ARG A 65 -25.34 -5.19 -13.50
CA ARG A 65 -24.96 -5.08 -14.91
C ARG A 65 -25.40 -6.30 -15.70
N SER A 66 -26.02 -6.08 -16.87
CA SER A 66 -26.33 -7.16 -17.79
C SER A 66 -25.10 -7.65 -18.56
N GLU A 67 -25.12 -8.91 -18.97
CA GLU A 67 -24.07 -9.53 -19.79
C GLU A 67 -23.87 -8.77 -21.11
N ILE A 68 -24.95 -8.28 -21.72
CA ILE A 68 -24.86 -7.48 -22.95
C ILE A 68 -24.20 -6.12 -22.71
N SER A 69 -24.51 -5.44 -21.59
CA SER A 69 -23.84 -4.17 -21.23
C SER A 69 -22.36 -4.37 -20.92
N TYR A 70 -22.01 -5.50 -20.31
CA TYR A 70 -20.61 -5.90 -20.10
C TYR A 70 -19.87 -6.10 -21.43
N ARG A 71 -20.48 -6.81 -22.39
CA ARG A 71 -19.90 -7.01 -23.73
C ARG A 71 -19.80 -5.72 -24.54
N MET A 72 -20.77 -4.82 -24.40
CA MET A 72 -20.70 -3.50 -25.04
C MET A 72 -19.58 -2.63 -24.47
N ALA A 73 -19.28 -2.72 -23.17
CA ALA A 73 -18.11 -2.04 -22.61
C ALA A 73 -16.79 -2.58 -23.17
N TRP A 74 -16.66 -3.90 -23.34
CA TRP A 74 -15.51 -4.48 -24.02
C TRP A 74 -15.33 -3.96 -25.43
N ALA A 75 -16.40 -3.89 -26.21
CA ALA A 75 -16.37 -3.33 -27.56
C ALA A 75 -15.96 -1.85 -27.56
N ARG A 76 -16.45 -1.02 -26.61
CA ARG A 76 -15.97 0.37 -26.45
C ARG A 76 -14.48 0.44 -26.14
N THR A 77 -13.98 -0.40 -25.25
CA THR A 77 -12.55 -0.45 -24.89
C THR A 77 -11.69 -0.83 -26.09
N TYR A 78 -12.11 -1.81 -26.90
CA TYR A 78 -11.41 -2.18 -28.14
C TYR A 78 -11.43 -1.06 -29.18
N LEU A 79 -12.59 -0.43 -29.41
CA LEU A 79 -12.72 0.71 -30.31
C LEU A 79 -11.87 1.91 -29.88
N LYS A 80 -11.78 2.15 -28.57
CA LYS A 80 -10.89 3.16 -27.98
C LYS A 80 -9.43 2.87 -28.31
N LYS A 81 -8.99 1.62 -28.14
CA LYS A 81 -7.61 1.20 -28.40
C LYS A 81 -7.23 1.32 -29.88
N CYS A 82 -8.16 0.99 -30.79
CA CYS A 82 -7.96 1.25 -32.22
C CYS A 82 -7.95 2.75 -32.55
N GLY A 83 -8.28 3.61 -31.57
CA GLY A 83 -8.29 5.05 -31.68
C GLY A 83 -9.47 5.58 -32.47
N LEU A 84 -10.59 4.84 -32.57
CA LEU A 84 -11.79 5.25 -33.32
C LEU A 84 -12.77 6.07 -32.46
N ILE A 85 -12.78 5.83 -31.16
CA ILE A 85 -13.58 6.58 -30.18
C ILE A 85 -12.72 6.93 -28.97
N GLN A 86 -13.14 7.91 -28.19
CA GLN A 86 -12.46 8.33 -26.96
C GLN A 86 -13.46 8.68 -25.86
N ASN A 87 -12.99 8.61 -24.62
CA ASN A 87 -13.75 9.00 -23.44
C ASN A 87 -13.37 10.45 -23.11
N GLU A 88 -14.22 11.40 -23.49
CA GLU A 88 -13.96 12.84 -23.33
C GLU A 88 -14.06 13.27 -21.85
N SER A 89 -15.01 12.68 -21.14
CA SER A 89 -15.21 12.86 -19.69
C SER A 89 -15.92 11.64 -19.14
N ARG A 90 -15.75 11.35 -17.84
CA ARG A 90 -16.19 10.09 -17.21
C ARG A 90 -17.62 9.70 -17.63
N GLY A 91 -17.73 8.63 -18.42
CA GLY A 91 -19.01 8.06 -18.88
C GLY A 91 -19.57 8.65 -20.18
N VAL A 92 -18.82 9.54 -20.85
CA VAL A 92 -19.21 10.22 -22.10
C VAL A 92 -18.21 9.88 -23.20
N TRP A 93 -18.72 9.31 -24.29
CA TRP A 93 -17.92 8.83 -25.41
C TRP A 93 -18.15 9.68 -26.66
N THR A 94 -17.08 9.87 -27.43
CA THR A 94 -17.06 10.66 -28.67
C THR A 94 -16.22 9.97 -29.74
N PHE A 95 -16.44 10.30 -31.01
CA PHE A 95 -15.52 9.90 -32.08
C PHE A 95 -14.19 10.65 -31.96
N THR A 96 -13.11 10.01 -32.43
CA THR A 96 -11.81 10.67 -32.61
C THR A 96 -11.68 11.19 -34.04
N GLU A 97 -10.64 11.97 -34.30
CA GLU A 97 -10.29 12.42 -35.66
C GLU A 97 -9.89 11.27 -36.61
N LYS A 98 -9.57 10.08 -36.08
CA LYS A 98 -9.21 8.91 -36.89
C LYS A 98 -10.42 8.18 -37.47
N PHE A 99 -11.62 8.43 -36.95
CA PHE A 99 -12.82 7.82 -37.49
C PHE A 99 -13.24 8.54 -38.77
N ASP A 100 -13.27 7.81 -39.88
CA ASP A 100 -13.55 8.34 -41.23
C ASP A 100 -15.05 8.50 -41.52
N GLY A 101 -15.92 8.15 -40.58
CA GLY A 101 -17.37 8.20 -40.72
C GLY A 101 -18.00 6.96 -41.38
N ASN A 102 -17.20 5.98 -41.82
CA ASN A 102 -17.71 4.82 -42.56
C ASN A 102 -17.64 3.52 -41.74
N ILE A 103 -18.77 3.17 -41.12
CA ILE A 103 -18.90 1.97 -40.29
C ILE A 103 -18.86 0.67 -41.11
N GLU A 104 -19.29 0.71 -42.38
CA GLU A 104 -19.33 -0.50 -43.23
C GLU A 104 -17.92 -1.04 -43.51
N ASN A 105 -16.94 -0.13 -43.63
CA ASN A 105 -15.54 -0.45 -43.89
C ASN A 105 -14.78 -0.99 -42.68
N ILE A 106 -15.37 -0.96 -41.48
CA ILE A 106 -14.70 -1.44 -40.28
C ILE A 106 -14.71 -2.97 -40.29
N ASP A 107 -13.53 -3.56 -40.40
CA ASP A 107 -13.32 -4.99 -40.20
C ASP A 107 -13.23 -5.28 -38.70
N VAL A 108 -14.19 -6.04 -38.18
CA VAL A 108 -14.25 -6.43 -36.77
C VAL A 108 -13.08 -7.34 -36.41
N ASP A 109 -12.67 -8.22 -37.32
CA ASP A 109 -11.54 -9.11 -37.12
C ASP A 109 -10.22 -8.32 -37.16
N GLU A 110 -10.14 -7.20 -37.90
CA GLU A 110 -9.01 -6.27 -37.83
C GLU A 110 -9.02 -5.45 -36.54
N VAL A 111 -10.17 -5.00 -36.04
CA VAL A 111 -10.26 -4.31 -34.73
C VAL A 111 -9.81 -5.24 -33.60
N VAL A 112 -10.29 -6.47 -33.60
CA VAL A 112 -9.90 -7.49 -32.61
C VAL A 112 -8.46 -7.95 -32.84
N GLY A 113 -8.06 -8.11 -34.10
CA GLY A 113 -6.74 -8.51 -34.56
C GLY A 113 -5.67 -7.49 -34.21
N LYS A 114 -5.86 -6.20 -34.51
CA LYS A 114 -4.91 -5.12 -34.18
C LYS A 114 -4.62 -5.03 -32.68
N VAL A 115 -5.65 -5.15 -31.85
CA VAL A 115 -5.50 -5.19 -30.37
C VAL A 115 -4.81 -6.48 -29.91
N ARG A 116 -4.93 -7.60 -30.65
CA ARG A 116 -4.30 -8.90 -30.36
C ARG A 116 -2.91 -9.09 -30.98
N ASP A 117 -2.61 -8.47 -32.13
CA ASP A 117 -1.38 -8.57 -32.95
C ASP A 117 -0.37 -7.48 -32.60
N GLU A 118 -0.79 -6.39 -31.95
CA GLU A 118 0.12 -5.50 -31.20
C GLU A 118 0.85 -6.25 -30.05
N ASN A 119 0.45 -7.49 -29.72
CA ASN A 119 1.26 -8.41 -28.91
C ASN A 119 2.48 -9.00 -29.66
N SER A 120 2.52 -8.95 -31.00
CA SER A 120 3.53 -9.59 -31.85
C SER A 120 4.32 -8.62 -32.75
N SER A 121 3.72 -7.52 -33.25
CA SER A 121 4.35 -6.70 -34.30
C SER A 121 5.21 -5.52 -33.83
N TYR A 122 5.29 -5.23 -32.52
CA TYR A 122 6.29 -4.32 -31.92
C TYR A 122 7.52 -5.09 -31.41
N GLY A 123 7.88 -6.17 -32.10
CA GLY A 123 8.94 -7.10 -31.71
C GLY A 123 10.37 -6.61 -31.93
N GLU A 124 10.61 -5.49 -32.63
CA GLU A 124 11.97 -5.16 -33.07
C GLU A 124 12.57 -3.84 -32.55
N GLU A 125 11.80 -2.89 -31.98
CA GLU A 125 12.40 -1.60 -31.56
C GLU A 125 12.05 -1.09 -30.14
N THR A 126 11.38 -1.87 -29.27
CA THR A 126 11.28 -1.47 -27.85
C THR A 126 11.29 -2.69 -26.93
N GLN A 127 12.26 -2.71 -26.03
CA GLN A 127 12.62 -3.84 -25.15
C GLN A 127 11.41 -4.38 -24.36
N ALA A 128 11.18 -5.68 -24.44
CA ALA A 128 10.14 -6.37 -23.67
C ALA A 128 10.34 -6.18 -22.16
N LEU A 129 9.24 -5.99 -21.42
CA LEU A 129 9.19 -6.05 -19.95
C LEU A 129 9.97 -7.27 -19.43
N THR A 130 10.79 -7.08 -18.40
CA THR A 130 11.39 -8.21 -17.69
C THR A 130 10.30 -9.04 -17.01
N ALA A 131 10.60 -10.32 -16.73
CA ALA A 131 9.65 -11.22 -16.06
C ALA A 131 9.21 -10.70 -14.68
N VAL A 132 10.03 -9.87 -14.03
CA VAL A 132 9.76 -9.26 -12.71
C VAL A 132 8.79 -8.09 -12.85
N GLU A 133 9.00 -7.22 -13.84
CA GLU A 133 8.13 -6.08 -14.13
C GLU A 133 6.72 -6.53 -14.53
N SER A 134 6.62 -7.60 -15.32
CA SER A 134 5.34 -8.17 -15.72
C SER A 134 4.59 -8.81 -14.53
N ALA A 135 5.33 -9.41 -13.59
CA ALA A 135 4.74 -9.97 -12.37
C ALA A 135 4.14 -8.90 -11.47
N LEU A 136 4.89 -7.82 -11.29
CA LEU A 136 4.48 -6.71 -10.43
C LEU A 136 3.27 -5.95 -11.02
N ALA A 137 3.26 -5.70 -12.33
CA ALA A 137 2.12 -5.08 -13.01
C ALA A 137 0.85 -5.93 -12.87
N PHE A 138 0.98 -7.26 -12.97
CA PHE A 138 -0.12 -8.19 -12.78
C PHE A 138 -0.64 -8.17 -11.33
N GLU A 139 0.24 -8.17 -10.33
CA GLU A 139 -0.14 -8.11 -8.91
C GLU A 139 -0.96 -6.85 -8.59
N ASN A 140 -0.57 -5.68 -9.11
CA ASN A 140 -1.28 -4.42 -8.86
C ASN A 140 -2.63 -4.33 -9.58
N MET A 141 -2.72 -4.87 -10.81
CA MET A 141 -3.99 -4.96 -11.51
C MET A 141 -4.98 -5.82 -10.72
N VAL A 142 -4.51 -6.96 -10.20
CA VAL A 142 -5.33 -7.84 -9.36
C VAL A 142 -5.72 -7.16 -8.04
N PHE A 143 -4.80 -6.44 -7.39
CA PHE A 143 -5.10 -5.67 -6.18
C PHE A 143 -6.19 -4.62 -6.41
N SER A 144 -6.10 -3.89 -7.54
CA SER A 144 -7.07 -2.87 -7.93
C SER A 144 -8.43 -3.49 -8.23
N LEU A 145 -8.45 -4.61 -8.95
CA LEU A 145 -9.66 -5.39 -9.22
C LEU A 145 -10.35 -5.83 -7.93
N LEU A 146 -9.63 -6.51 -7.02
CA LEU A 146 -10.20 -6.99 -5.76
C LEU A 146 -10.74 -5.85 -4.89
N THR A 147 -10.02 -4.72 -4.86
CA THR A 147 -10.46 -3.53 -4.12
C THR A 147 -11.74 -2.92 -4.71
N ASP A 148 -11.87 -2.88 -6.04
CA ASP A 148 -13.07 -2.38 -6.69
C ASP A 148 -14.29 -3.30 -6.46
N LEU A 149 -14.08 -4.63 -6.56
CA LEU A 149 -15.13 -5.61 -6.29
C LEU A 149 -15.63 -5.55 -4.84
N ALA A 150 -14.72 -5.50 -3.87
CA ALA A 150 -15.09 -5.39 -2.46
C ALA A 150 -15.87 -4.09 -2.17
N LYS A 151 -15.42 -2.96 -2.73
CA LYS A 151 -16.15 -1.67 -2.62
C LYS A 151 -17.55 -1.73 -3.21
N LYS A 152 -17.73 -2.42 -4.35
CA LYS A 152 -19.05 -2.62 -4.97
C LYS A 152 -20.01 -3.41 -4.06
N GLU A 153 -19.47 -4.30 -3.24
CA GLU A 153 -20.22 -5.03 -2.20
C GLU A 153 -20.35 -4.26 -0.87
N GLY A 154 -19.71 -3.09 -0.74
CA GLY A 154 -19.66 -2.32 0.49
C GLY A 154 -18.75 -2.92 1.57
N LYS A 155 -17.83 -3.81 1.17
CA LYS A 155 -16.89 -4.54 2.04
C LYS A 155 -15.52 -3.86 2.04
N ASP A 156 -14.82 -3.96 3.16
CA ASP A 156 -13.46 -3.42 3.30
C ASP A 156 -12.39 -4.34 2.70
N THR A 157 -11.24 -3.76 2.36
CA THR A 157 -10.04 -4.49 1.98
C THR A 157 -8.82 -3.98 2.72
N PHE A 158 -7.85 -4.86 2.99
CA PHE A 158 -6.54 -4.44 3.46
C PHE A 158 -5.42 -5.18 2.74
N GLY A 159 -4.45 -4.38 2.28
CA GLY A 159 -3.17 -4.90 1.83
C GLY A 159 -2.40 -5.44 3.03
N VAL A 160 -1.84 -6.64 2.89
CA VAL A 160 -1.03 -7.23 3.95
C VAL A 160 0.38 -6.64 3.85
N ALA A 161 0.68 -5.71 4.75
CA ALA A 161 2.05 -5.28 4.98
C ALA A 161 2.50 -5.76 6.36
N PHE A 162 3.34 -6.81 6.37
CA PHE A 162 4.21 -7.20 7.50
C PHE A 162 3.58 -7.85 8.76
N GLU A 163 2.40 -8.45 8.69
CA GLU A 163 1.83 -9.25 9.79
C GLU A 163 2.13 -10.77 9.70
N LYS A 164 2.39 -11.41 10.86
CA LYS A 164 2.78 -12.85 11.02
C LYS A 164 1.80 -13.83 10.42
N GLU A 165 0.53 -13.54 10.62
CA GLU A 165 -0.59 -14.43 10.32
C GLU A 165 -0.89 -14.48 8.80
N TYR A 166 -0.28 -13.58 8.05
CA TYR A 166 -0.48 -13.38 6.63
C TYR A 166 0.84 -13.47 5.83
N LYS A 167 1.86 -14.14 6.37
CA LYS A 167 3.13 -14.37 5.66
C LYS A 167 2.88 -15.18 4.37
N GLY A 168 3.20 -14.60 3.21
CA GLY A 168 2.96 -15.21 1.90
C GLY A 168 1.55 -14.99 1.36
N ILE A 169 0.75 -14.17 2.02
CA ILE A 169 -0.54 -13.65 1.57
C ILE A 169 -0.30 -12.24 1.03
N ASP A 170 -0.81 -11.98 -0.16
CA ASP A 170 -0.60 -10.72 -0.88
C ASP A 170 -1.69 -9.70 -0.49
N MET A 171 -2.89 -10.15 -0.14
CA MET A 171 -4.02 -9.29 0.27
C MET A 171 -5.02 -10.07 1.13
N VAL A 172 -5.78 -9.39 2.01
CA VAL A 172 -6.84 -10.02 2.80
C VAL A 172 -8.16 -9.26 2.64
N LEU A 173 -9.23 -10.04 2.53
CA LEU A 173 -10.61 -9.59 2.40
C LEU A 173 -11.34 -10.04 3.69
N PRO A 174 -11.47 -9.17 4.72
CA PRO A 174 -11.99 -9.55 6.04
C PRO A 174 -13.41 -10.08 6.01
N GLU A 175 -14.22 -9.49 5.15
CA GLU A 175 -15.64 -9.81 4.99
C GLU A 175 -15.88 -10.76 3.80
N GLY A 176 -14.80 -11.27 3.22
CA GLY A 176 -14.81 -12.10 2.04
C GLY A 176 -15.22 -11.34 0.78
N LEU A 177 -15.55 -12.07 -0.28
CA LEU A 177 -15.86 -11.50 -1.59
C LEU A 177 -16.72 -12.47 -2.40
N GLU A 178 -17.74 -11.96 -3.07
CA GLU A 178 -18.75 -12.77 -3.76
C GLU A 178 -19.35 -13.83 -2.79
N ASP A 179 -19.39 -15.09 -3.21
CA ASP A 179 -19.94 -16.23 -2.47
C ASP A 179 -19.01 -16.70 -1.33
N MET A 180 -17.81 -16.12 -1.19
CA MET A 180 -16.89 -16.47 -0.12
C MET A 180 -17.23 -15.64 1.12
N GLU A 181 -17.91 -16.24 2.09
CA GLU A 181 -18.26 -15.61 3.36
C GLU A 181 -17.16 -15.77 4.42
N GLY A 182 -16.78 -14.66 5.06
CA GLY A 182 -15.73 -14.62 6.08
C GLY A 182 -14.35 -14.24 5.51
N GLU A 183 -13.33 -14.21 6.37
CA GLU A 183 -11.99 -13.76 5.98
C GLU A 183 -11.39 -14.61 4.86
N VAL A 184 -11.08 -13.98 3.72
CA VAL A 184 -10.40 -14.60 2.57
C VAL A 184 -8.99 -14.07 2.42
N LYS A 185 -8.02 -14.99 2.39
CA LYS A 185 -6.59 -14.70 2.20
C LYS A 185 -6.21 -14.86 0.73
N CYS A 186 -5.84 -13.77 0.08
CA CYS A 186 -5.54 -13.72 -1.35
C CYS A 186 -4.03 -13.91 -1.60
N ILE A 187 -3.72 -14.77 -2.57
CA ILE A 187 -2.35 -15.05 -3.01
C ILE A 187 -2.32 -14.88 -4.53
N ILE A 188 -1.48 -13.96 -5.00
CA ILE A 188 -1.33 -13.61 -6.41
C ILE A 188 -0.05 -14.25 -6.93
N LYS A 189 -0.13 -14.93 -8.08
CA LYS A 189 1.01 -15.64 -8.67
C LYS A 189 1.07 -15.38 -10.16
N TYR A 190 2.06 -14.58 -10.56
CA TYR A 190 2.40 -14.40 -11.96
C TYR A 190 3.24 -15.56 -12.49
N ILE A 191 2.84 -16.10 -13.63
CA ILE A 191 3.54 -17.13 -14.38
C ILE A 191 3.99 -16.51 -15.70
N ASN A 192 5.30 -16.48 -15.91
CA ASN A 192 5.87 -16.02 -17.18
C ASN A 192 5.41 -16.96 -18.31
N PRO A 193 4.64 -16.47 -19.31
CA PRO A 193 4.12 -17.27 -20.41
C PRO A 193 5.21 -17.98 -21.24
N GLU A 194 6.41 -17.41 -21.28
CA GLU A 194 7.54 -17.96 -22.05
C GLU A 194 8.21 -19.15 -21.35
N ARG A 195 8.06 -19.29 -20.03
CA ARG A 195 8.57 -20.43 -19.26
C ARG A 195 7.45 -21.45 -19.04
N LYS A 196 7.30 -22.39 -19.99
CA LYS A 196 6.28 -23.46 -20.06
C LYS A 196 6.30 -24.50 -18.92
N ASN A 197 6.63 -24.16 -17.68
CA ASN A 197 6.64 -25.12 -16.56
C ASN A 197 5.56 -24.82 -15.50
N THR A 198 4.35 -24.56 -15.98
CA THR A 198 3.14 -24.30 -15.20
C THR A 198 2.86 -25.35 -14.12
N SER A 199 3.23 -26.61 -14.39
CA SER A 199 2.98 -27.76 -13.50
C SER A 199 3.88 -27.78 -12.25
N ALA A 200 5.07 -27.17 -12.30
CA ALA A 200 6.00 -27.09 -11.16
C ALA A 200 5.60 -25.95 -10.21
N LEU A 201 5.24 -24.79 -10.75
CA LEU A 201 4.78 -23.62 -9.99
C LEU A 201 3.45 -23.89 -9.26
N CYS A 202 2.49 -24.53 -9.92
CA CYS A 202 1.24 -24.93 -9.28
C CYS A 202 1.47 -25.97 -8.16
N ARG A 203 2.49 -26.82 -8.30
CA ARG A 203 2.87 -27.80 -7.27
C ARG A 203 3.49 -27.13 -6.05
N GLU A 204 4.33 -26.11 -6.24
CA GLU A 204 4.92 -25.32 -5.15
C GLU A 204 3.83 -24.53 -4.39
N ALA A 205 2.89 -23.91 -5.13
CA ALA A 205 1.75 -23.21 -4.54
C ALA A 205 0.83 -24.17 -3.75
N ALA A 206 0.52 -25.35 -4.32
CA ALA A 206 -0.26 -26.39 -3.65
C ALA A 206 0.44 -26.94 -2.40
N GLN A 207 1.77 -27.12 -2.44
CA GLN A 207 2.54 -27.63 -1.31
C GLN A 207 2.57 -26.64 -0.14
N ARG A 208 2.69 -25.33 -0.40
CA ARG A 208 2.62 -24.29 0.64
C ARG A 208 1.23 -24.17 1.26
N LEU A 209 0.17 -24.29 0.45
CA LEU A 209 -1.21 -24.26 0.92
C LEU A 209 -1.62 -25.53 1.67
N TRP A 210 -0.98 -26.67 1.40
CA TRP A 210 -1.18 -27.91 2.15
C TRP A 210 -0.77 -27.80 3.63
N GLU A 211 0.21 -26.96 3.93
CA GLU A 211 0.70 -26.68 5.29
C GLU A 211 -0.14 -25.59 6.01
N ALA A 212 -1.09 -24.96 5.31
CA ALA A 212 -1.87 -23.84 5.83
C ALA A 212 -3.11 -24.30 6.64
N PRO A 213 -3.61 -23.47 7.58
CA PRO A 213 -4.79 -23.82 8.38
C PRO A 213 -6.03 -24.11 7.52
N LYS A 214 -6.60 -25.31 7.66
CA LYS A 214 -7.81 -25.73 6.93
C LYS A 214 -9.08 -24.94 7.29
N SER A 215 -9.03 -24.15 8.34
CA SER A 215 -10.12 -23.28 8.81
C SER A 215 -10.17 -21.93 8.09
N SER A 216 -9.18 -21.59 7.27
CA SER A 216 -9.11 -20.32 6.53
C SER A 216 -9.51 -20.51 5.06
N LEU A 217 -10.15 -19.49 4.48
CA LEU A 217 -10.45 -19.43 3.05
C LEU A 217 -9.30 -18.77 2.29
N TYR A 218 -8.95 -19.33 1.14
CA TYR A 218 -7.88 -18.84 0.29
C TYR A 218 -8.37 -18.54 -1.12
N LEU A 219 -7.92 -17.41 -1.67
CA LEU A 219 -8.13 -17.05 -3.07
C LEU A 219 -6.79 -17.03 -3.80
N LEU A 220 -6.59 -17.93 -4.75
CA LEU A 220 -5.35 -18.08 -5.50
C LEU A 220 -5.54 -17.52 -6.92
N ILE A 221 -4.72 -16.54 -7.31
CA ILE A 221 -4.94 -15.75 -8.54
C ILE A 221 -3.78 -15.91 -9.51
N PHE A 222 -4.06 -16.25 -10.78
CA PHE A 222 -3.08 -16.48 -11.83
C PHE A 222 -3.34 -15.66 -13.10
N ASN A 223 -2.28 -15.27 -13.80
CA ASN A 223 -2.33 -14.53 -15.07
C ASN A 223 -2.55 -15.42 -16.31
N ILE A 224 -2.62 -16.73 -16.12
CA ILE A 224 -2.80 -17.74 -17.19
C ILE A 224 -4.02 -18.59 -16.87
N ILE A 225 -4.55 -19.29 -17.89
CA ILE A 225 -5.64 -20.25 -17.71
C ILE A 225 -5.12 -21.50 -16.99
N ILE A 226 -5.82 -21.95 -15.96
CA ILE A 226 -5.45 -23.13 -15.17
C ILE A 226 -6.33 -24.32 -15.56
N PRO A 227 -5.75 -25.42 -16.09
CA PRO A 227 -6.50 -26.61 -16.48
C PRO A 227 -7.30 -27.22 -15.34
N GLN A 228 -8.49 -27.75 -15.66
CA GLN A 228 -9.44 -28.29 -14.68
C GLN A 228 -8.86 -29.45 -13.83
N GLU A 229 -8.02 -30.30 -14.43
CA GLU A 229 -7.29 -31.37 -13.74
C GLU A 229 -6.37 -30.86 -12.62
N MET A 230 -5.85 -29.63 -12.75
CA MET A 230 -5.02 -29.00 -11.73
C MET A 230 -5.87 -28.31 -10.66
N ARG A 231 -7.01 -27.70 -11.05
CA ARG A 231 -7.97 -27.14 -10.08
C ARG A 231 -8.43 -28.20 -9.07
N ALA A 232 -8.63 -29.44 -9.52
CA ALA A 232 -9.03 -30.58 -8.68
C ALA A 232 -7.98 -31.02 -7.62
N LYS A 233 -6.75 -30.51 -7.67
CA LYS A 233 -5.68 -30.84 -6.70
C LYS A 233 -5.70 -29.96 -5.46
N PHE A 234 -6.42 -28.86 -5.50
CA PHE A 234 -6.54 -27.94 -4.37
C PHE A 234 -7.69 -28.36 -3.45
N SER A 235 -7.55 -28.08 -2.16
CA SER A 235 -8.57 -28.39 -1.16
C SER A 235 -9.80 -27.50 -1.32
N SER A 236 -10.93 -27.93 -0.76
CA SER A 236 -12.23 -27.23 -0.88
C SER A 236 -12.28 -25.82 -0.30
N ASN A 237 -11.28 -25.43 0.51
CA ASN A 237 -11.14 -24.10 1.08
C ASN A 237 -10.29 -23.15 0.23
N VAL A 238 -9.89 -23.56 -0.98
CA VAL A 238 -9.12 -22.76 -1.93
C VAL A 238 -9.95 -22.51 -3.18
N THR A 239 -10.23 -21.24 -3.44
CA THR A 239 -10.84 -20.76 -4.69
C THR A 239 -9.73 -20.31 -5.64
N ILE A 240 -9.82 -20.66 -6.92
CA ILE A 240 -8.84 -20.27 -7.94
C ILE A 240 -9.49 -19.31 -8.91
N TRP A 241 -8.87 -18.15 -9.10
CA TRP A 241 -9.15 -17.26 -10.22
C TRP A 241 -7.98 -17.32 -11.19
N ASP A 242 -8.28 -17.71 -12.42
CA ASP A 242 -7.31 -17.70 -13.50
C ASP A 242 -7.59 -16.54 -14.47
N LYS A 243 -6.92 -16.54 -15.63
CA LYS A 243 -7.10 -15.47 -16.62
C LYS A 243 -8.57 -15.25 -17.02
N GLU A 244 -9.36 -16.30 -17.23
CA GLU A 244 -10.77 -16.15 -17.63
C GLU A 244 -11.62 -15.60 -16.48
N ASP A 245 -11.34 -16.05 -15.27
CA ASP A 245 -12.02 -15.56 -14.06
C ASP A 245 -11.75 -14.07 -13.81
N LEU A 246 -10.53 -13.61 -14.09
CA LEU A 246 -10.12 -12.21 -14.00
C LEU A 246 -10.74 -11.35 -15.09
N GLU A 247 -10.77 -11.86 -16.33
CA GLU A 247 -11.40 -11.17 -17.46
C GLU A 247 -12.88 -10.94 -17.16
N GLN A 248 -13.61 -11.98 -16.72
CA GLN A 248 -15.03 -11.87 -16.35
C GLN A 248 -15.27 -10.80 -15.29
N ARG A 249 -14.46 -10.78 -14.22
CA ARG A 249 -14.70 -9.88 -13.08
C ARG A 249 -14.24 -8.45 -13.31
N THR A 250 -13.43 -8.23 -14.34
CA THR A 250 -12.88 -6.90 -14.60
C THR A 250 -13.87 -6.03 -15.32
N ASP A 251 -14.16 -4.88 -14.72
CA ASP A 251 -14.91 -3.84 -15.40
C ASP A 251 -14.09 -3.33 -16.60
N PRO A 252 -14.53 -3.51 -17.85
CA PRO A 252 -13.71 -3.22 -19.02
C PRO A 252 -13.37 -1.73 -19.19
N GLU A 253 -14.10 -0.87 -18.47
CA GLU A 253 -13.91 0.58 -18.46
C GLU A 253 -13.05 1.05 -17.28
N ALA A 254 -12.66 0.16 -16.36
CA ALA A 254 -11.77 0.50 -15.26
C ALA A 254 -10.34 0.81 -15.75
N SER A 255 -9.65 1.71 -15.05
CA SER A 255 -8.29 2.11 -15.41
C SER A 255 -7.28 0.97 -15.37
N TYR A 256 -7.54 -0.10 -14.61
CA TYR A 256 -6.70 -1.29 -14.55
C TYR A 256 -7.05 -2.35 -15.61
N ALA A 257 -8.20 -2.23 -16.29
CA ALA A 257 -8.66 -3.22 -17.27
C ALA A 257 -7.72 -3.33 -18.48
N GLN A 258 -7.11 -2.22 -18.86
CA GLN A 258 -6.13 -2.15 -19.96
C GLN A 258 -4.94 -3.11 -19.78
N TYR A 259 -4.57 -3.42 -18.53
CA TYR A 259 -3.50 -4.34 -18.19
C TYR A 259 -3.84 -5.81 -18.50
N LEU A 260 -5.13 -6.19 -18.56
CA LEU A 260 -5.55 -7.53 -19.00
C LEU A 260 -5.48 -7.68 -20.52
N ILE A 261 -5.65 -6.58 -21.25
CA ILE A 261 -5.80 -6.56 -22.70
C ILE A 261 -4.44 -6.46 -23.39
N ASN A 262 -3.66 -5.45 -22.99
CA ASN A 262 -2.33 -5.20 -23.51
C ASN A 262 -1.48 -4.56 -22.40
N PRO A 263 -0.85 -5.38 -21.54
CA PRO A 263 -0.06 -4.91 -20.41
C PRO A 263 1.03 -3.91 -20.83
N LYS A 264 1.64 -4.10 -22.01
CA LYS A 264 2.71 -3.23 -22.52
C LYS A 264 2.22 -1.84 -22.93
N GLN A 265 1.07 -1.77 -23.61
CA GLN A 265 0.49 -0.50 -24.05
C GLN A 265 -0.14 0.28 -22.89
N ALA A 266 -0.84 -0.41 -21.99
CA ALA A 266 -1.35 0.18 -20.74
C ALA A 266 -0.22 0.83 -19.94
N PHE A 267 0.90 0.13 -19.86
CA PHE A 267 2.11 0.62 -19.25
C PHE A 267 2.64 1.88 -19.95
N ILE A 268 2.76 1.90 -21.28
CA ILE A 268 3.22 3.08 -22.05
C ILE A 268 2.28 4.29 -21.90
N GLU A 269 0.96 4.07 -21.86
CA GLU A 269 -0.02 5.15 -21.64
C GLU A 269 0.11 5.76 -20.24
N ASP A 270 0.32 4.91 -19.22
CA ASP A 270 0.56 5.37 -17.85
C ASP A 270 1.91 6.10 -17.71
N VAL A 271 2.96 5.73 -18.48
CA VAL A 271 4.22 6.49 -18.60
C VAL A 271 3.95 7.93 -19.07
N ILE A 272 3.17 8.08 -20.14
CA ILE A 272 2.88 9.37 -20.79
C ILE A 272 2.00 10.25 -19.89
N VAL A 273 1.07 9.65 -19.15
CA VAL A 273 0.25 10.37 -18.16
C VAL A 273 1.08 10.77 -16.93
N ALA A 274 2.00 9.92 -16.48
CA ALA A 274 2.86 10.17 -15.32
C ALA A 274 3.91 11.27 -15.56
N ASP A 275 4.39 11.47 -16.80
CA ASP A 275 5.29 12.58 -17.17
C ASP A 275 4.58 13.95 -17.06
N ASN A 276 3.27 14.00 -17.33
CA ASN A 276 2.46 15.19 -17.14
C ASN A 276 2.16 15.50 -15.66
N ALA A 277 2.15 14.48 -14.78
CA ALA A 277 1.89 14.59 -13.35
C ALA A 277 3.10 15.03 -12.51
N ASP A 278 4.34 14.89 -13.02
CA ASP A 278 5.56 15.32 -12.30
C ASP A 278 5.62 16.84 -12.05
N ARG A 279 4.98 17.63 -12.93
CA ARG A 279 4.80 19.08 -12.72
C ARG A 279 3.84 19.43 -11.57
N GLN A 280 3.11 18.45 -11.04
CA GLN A 280 2.07 18.61 -10.02
C GLN A 280 2.54 18.14 -8.62
N SER A 281 3.42 17.13 -8.54
CA SER A 281 3.96 16.58 -7.27
C SER A 281 4.83 17.57 -6.48
N GLY A 282 5.72 18.31 -7.15
CA GLY A 282 6.54 19.35 -6.49
C GLY A 282 5.71 20.48 -5.88
N LYS A 283 4.64 20.89 -6.57
CA LYS A 283 3.69 21.90 -6.07
C LYS A 283 2.91 21.43 -4.85
N GLU A 284 2.63 20.13 -4.74
CA GLU A 284 1.95 19.59 -3.55
C GLU A 284 2.86 19.56 -2.32
N LYS A 285 4.12 19.13 -2.47
CA LYS A 285 5.11 19.18 -1.38
C LYS A 285 5.29 20.59 -0.86
N GLU A 286 5.47 21.57 -1.76
CA GLU A 286 5.55 22.99 -1.39
C GLU A 286 4.29 23.47 -0.66
N ARG A 287 3.09 23.12 -1.16
CA ARG A 287 1.83 23.46 -0.50
C ARG A 287 1.75 22.90 0.93
N TYR A 288 2.14 21.64 1.15
CA TYR A 288 2.14 21.04 2.49
C TYR A 288 3.15 21.71 3.41
N ILE A 289 4.34 22.07 2.90
CA ILE A 289 5.34 22.82 3.68
C ILE A 289 4.80 24.20 4.09
N GLU A 290 4.13 24.92 3.19
CA GLU A 290 3.50 26.22 3.52
C GLU A 290 2.35 26.08 4.55
N GLN A 291 1.57 25.00 4.48
CA GLN A 291 0.57 24.69 5.51
C GLN A 291 1.24 24.40 6.87
N MET A 292 2.35 23.65 6.90
CA MET A 292 3.13 23.41 8.12
C MET A 292 3.71 24.71 8.68
N LYS A 293 4.26 25.60 7.85
CA LYS A 293 4.73 26.93 8.28
C LYS A 293 3.61 27.75 8.90
N THR A 294 2.41 27.68 8.31
CA THR A 294 1.22 28.35 8.85
C THR A 294 0.84 27.80 10.22
N ALA A 295 0.86 26.47 10.39
CA ALA A 295 0.58 25.83 11.68
C ALA A 295 1.65 26.14 12.73
N PHE A 296 2.93 26.13 12.34
CA PHE A 296 4.04 26.52 13.19
C PHE A 296 3.91 27.98 13.65
N GLY A 297 3.64 28.92 12.74
CA GLY A 297 3.44 30.34 13.05
C GLY A 297 2.23 30.62 13.96
N LYS A 298 1.23 29.72 13.96
CA LYS A 298 0.06 29.77 14.87
C LYS A 298 0.29 29.07 16.22
N GLU A 299 1.49 28.55 16.47
CA GLU A 299 1.82 27.77 17.68
C GLU A 299 0.94 26.51 17.83
N ASP A 300 0.49 25.95 16.69
CA ASP A 300 -0.44 24.82 16.65
C ASP A 300 0.26 23.49 16.34
N LEU A 301 1.57 23.51 16.09
CA LEU A 301 2.31 22.33 15.63
C LEU A 301 2.71 21.42 16.80
N VAL A 302 2.26 20.17 16.76
CA VAL A 302 2.67 19.08 17.68
C VAL A 302 3.47 18.03 16.93
N LEU A 303 4.63 17.64 17.45
CA LEU A 303 5.48 16.64 16.81
C LEU A 303 5.15 15.24 17.32
N PHE A 304 5.11 14.26 16.42
CA PHE A 304 5.02 12.84 16.71
C PHE A 304 6.31 12.15 16.25
N LEU A 305 7.13 11.69 17.19
CA LEU A 305 8.48 11.20 16.92
C LEU A 305 8.55 9.67 17.04
N GLY A 306 8.99 9.03 15.96
CA GLY A 306 9.27 7.59 15.92
C GLY A 306 10.77 7.27 15.98
N ALA A 307 11.07 5.96 15.96
CA ALA A 307 12.43 5.46 16.19
C ALA A 307 13.46 5.95 15.14
N GLY A 308 12.99 6.37 13.96
CA GLY A 308 13.85 6.95 12.93
C GLY A 308 14.57 8.22 13.38
N VAL A 309 14.02 8.98 14.32
CA VAL A 309 14.66 10.22 14.84
C VAL A 309 15.98 9.92 15.56
N SER A 310 16.02 8.81 16.30
CA SER A 310 17.16 8.43 17.13
C SER A 310 18.15 7.50 16.41
N LYS A 311 17.85 7.08 15.18
CA LYS A 311 18.63 6.09 14.40
C LYS A 311 20.07 6.52 14.18
N ASP A 312 20.27 7.73 13.64
CA ASP A 312 21.62 8.26 13.37
C ASP A 312 22.37 8.62 14.67
N GLY A 313 21.61 8.73 15.77
CA GLY A 313 22.16 8.87 17.12
C GLY A 313 22.64 7.56 17.72
N GLY A 314 22.57 6.44 16.99
CA GLY A 314 23.04 5.12 17.41
C GLY A 314 21.96 4.24 18.04
N ILE A 315 20.73 4.73 18.20
CA ILE A 315 19.63 3.93 18.74
C ILE A 315 19.09 2.99 17.66
N PRO A 316 18.96 1.68 17.92
CA PRO A 316 18.44 0.74 16.93
C PRO A 316 16.94 0.95 16.67
N LEU A 317 16.53 0.78 15.42
CA LEU A 317 15.11 0.66 15.05
C LEU A 317 14.48 -0.57 15.73
N TRP A 318 13.15 -0.58 15.82
CA TRP A 318 12.39 -1.62 16.56
C TRP A 318 12.72 -3.06 16.13
N ASP A 319 12.85 -3.33 14.83
CA ASP A 319 13.14 -4.68 14.33
C ASP A 319 14.55 -5.15 14.74
N VAL A 320 15.52 -4.23 14.72
CA VAL A 320 16.90 -4.47 15.15
C VAL A 320 16.96 -4.63 16.67
N LEU A 321 16.21 -3.82 17.42
CA LEU A 321 16.13 -3.90 18.87
C LEU A 321 15.59 -5.28 19.31
N ILE A 322 14.50 -5.75 18.70
CA ILE A 322 13.93 -7.07 19.02
C ILE A 322 14.94 -8.19 18.74
N LYS A 323 15.68 -8.13 17.62
CA LYS A 323 16.74 -9.09 17.30
C LYS A 323 17.87 -9.06 18.35
N LYS A 324 18.32 -7.87 18.75
CA LYS A 324 19.34 -7.71 19.82
C LYS A 324 18.84 -8.35 21.13
N LEU A 325 17.61 -8.08 21.53
CA LEU A 325 17.01 -8.64 22.74
C LEU A 325 16.87 -10.16 22.67
N HIS A 326 16.48 -10.70 21.52
CA HIS A 326 16.38 -12.14 21.30
C HIS A 326 17.75 -12.83 21.46
N ILE A 327 18.80 -12.25 20.88
CA ILE A 327 20.17 -12.73 21.04
C ILE A 327 20.59 -12.68 22.51
N TYR A 328 20.30 -11.59 23.22
CA TYR A 328 20.65 -11.49 24.62
C TYR A 328 19.93 -12.52 25.49
N MET A 329 18.63 -12.75 25.24
CA MET A 329 17.85 -13.80 25.88
C MET A 329 18.48 -15.18 25.68
N LEU A 330 18.80 -15.54 24.44
CA LEU A 330 19.41 -16.83 24.16
C LEU A 330 20.77 -16.96 24.83
N ASN A 331 21.62 -15.93 24.76
CA ASN A 331 22.90 -15.93 25.44
C ASN A 331 22.74 -16.13 26.95
N GLN A 332 21.74 -15.51 27.59
CA GLN A 332 21.47 -15.72 29.01
C GLN A 332 20.96 -17.14 29.31
N LEU A 333 20.05 -17.68 28.50
CA LEU A 333 19.51 -19.04 28.67
C LEU A 333 20.52 -20.15 28.35
N THR A 334 21.56 -19.85 27.56
CA THR A 334 22.66 -20.76 27.25
C THR A 334 23.87 -20.59 28.15
N LYS A 335 23.92 -19.57 29.02
CA LYS A 335 24.97 -19.44 30.04
C LYS A 335 24.97 -20.71 30.90
N GLY A 336 26.12 -21.38 30.96
CA GLY A 336 26.29 -22.63 31.71
C GLY A 336 26.10 -23.92 30.91
N LYS A 337 25.71 -23.87 29.63
CA LYS A 337 25.59 -25.06 28.77
C LYS A 337 26.91 -25.51 28.12
N GLY A 338 28.03 -24.85 28.40
CA GLY A 338 29.35 -25.25 27.91
C GLY A 338 29.54 -25.12 26.38
N LEU A 339 28.74 -24.28 25.70
CA LEU A 339 28.82 -24.11 24.25
C LEU A 339 30.16 -23.48 23.83
N ASN A 340 30.78 -24.04 22.79
CA ASN A 340 31.99 -23.49 22.19
C ASN A 340 31.70 -22.22 21.35
N PHE A 341 32.75 -21.55 20.85
CA PHE A 341 32.60 -20.27 20.13
C PHE A 341 31.78 -20.39 18.83
N GLU A 342 31.95 -21.48 18.09
CA GLU A 342 31.23 -21.74 16.83
C GLU A 342 29.74 -22.03 17.10
N GLU A 343 29.43 -22.85 18.11
CA GLU A 343 28.06 -23.13 18.53
C GLU A 343 27.34 -21.86 19.02
N GLN A 344 28.06 -20.98 19.74
CA GLN A 344 27.52 -19.68 20.14
C GLN A 344 27.27 -18.76 18.94
N GLN A 345 28.13 -18.79 17.91
CA GLN A 345 27.86 -18.07 16.66
C GLN A 345 26.63 -18.64 15.96
N MET A 346 26.52 -19.96 15.84
CA MET A 346 25.39 -20.63 15.20
C MET A 346 24.07 -20.30 15.89
N VAL A 347 24.04 -20.28 17.24
CA VAL A 347 22.85 -19.85 18.00
C VAL A 347 22.51 -18.39 17.73
N ARG A 348 23.50 -17.49 17.63
CA ARG A 348 23.27 -16.07 17.29
C ARG A 348 22.73 -15.90 15.88
N GLU A 349 23.26 -16.63 14.90
CA GLU A 349 22.78 -16.61 13.52
C GLU A 349 21.35 -17.16 13.42
N LEU A 350 21.08 -18.28 14.08
CA LEU A 350 19.72 -18.84 14.17
C LEU A 350 18.77 -17.85 14.84
N ALA A 351 19.19 -17.15 15.90
CA ALA A 351 18.36 -16.13 16.58
C ALA A 351 18.03 -14.94 15.68
N TRP A 352 19.01 -14.48 14.91
CA TRP A 352 18.89 -13.34 13.99
C TRP A 352 17.99 -13.68 12.81
N ASN A 353 18.11 -14.91 12.30
CA ASN A 353 17.33 -15.42 11.17
C ASN A 353 15.97 -16.01 11.58
N ASN A 354 15.74 -16.26 12.88
CA ASN A 354 14.46 -16.73 13.41
C ASN A 354 13.42 -15.62 13.33
N LYS A 355 12.76 -15.56 12.17
CA LYS A 355 11.58 -14.75 11.95
C LYS A 355 10.38 -15.50 12.53
N MET A 356 10.17 -15.37 13.83
CA MET A 356 8.83 -15.42 14.36
C MET A 356 8.06 -14.31 13.61
N GLY A 357 7.21 -14.61 12.63
CA GLY A 357 6.56 -13.55 11.82
C GLY A 357 5.77 -12.37 12.47
N SER A 358 5.66 -12.18 13.80
CA SER A 358 5.08 -10.99 14.48
C SER A 358 6.12 -10.54 15.48
N PRO A 359 6.67 -9.33 15.29
CA PRO A 359 7.61 -8.72 16.22
C PRO A 359 7.05 -8.62 17.66
N LEU A 360 5.76 -8.25 17.81
CA LEU A 360 5.13 -8.07 19.12
C LEU A 360 5.01 -9.40 19.91
N MET A 361 4.75 -10.50 19.21
CA MET A 361 4.75 -11.84 19.79
C MET A 361 6.16 -12.32 20.19
N GLN A 362 7.16 -11.98 19.37
CA GLN A 362 8.54 -12.26 19.72
C GLN A 362 8.95 -11.51 20.98
N MET A 363 8.52 -10.26 21.11
CA MET A 363 8.75 -9.47 22.32
C MET A 363 8.00 -10.04 23.53
N ARG A 364 6.77 -10.54 23.36
CA ARG A 364 6.06 -11.25 24.44
C ARG A 364 6.84 -12.46 24.95
N TYR A 365 7.38 -13.28 24.04
CA TYR A 365 8.22 -14.43 24.39
C TYR A 365 9.51 -14.01 25.11
N ILE A 366 10.19 -12.98 24.60
CA ILE A 366 11.41 -12.45 25.23
C ILE A 366 11.10 -11.93 26.63
N LYS A 367 10.04 -11.15 26.81
CA LYS A 367 9.63 -10.58 28.10
C LYS A 367 9.33 -11.68 29.11
N ALA A 368 8.64 -12.75 28.69
CA ALA A 368 8.31 -13.90 29.54
C ALA A 368 9.56 -14.66 30.06
N ALA A 369 10.71 -14.54 29.40
CA ALA A 369 11.95 -15.17 29.83
C ALA A 369 12.67 -14.42 30.97
N PHE A 370 12.22 -13.21 31.34
CA PHE A 370 12.87 -12.36 32.32
C PHE A 370 11.90 -11.82 33.37
N ARG A 371 12.43 -11.44 34.54
CA ARG A 371 11.72 -10.57 35.49
C ARG A 371 11.79 -9.12 35.01
N ASP A 372 10.83 -8.28 35.41
CA ASP A 372 10.68 -6.89 34.91
C ASP A 372 11.96 -6.05 35.04
N GLU A 373 12.66 -6.07 36.18
CA GLU A 373 13.91 -5.30 36.35
C GLU A 373 15.01 -5.74 35.38
N ASN A 374 15.22 -7.05 35.23
CA ASN A 374 16.20 -7.63 34.31
C ASN A 374 15.83 -7.32 32.86
N TYR A 375 14.53 -7.32 32.55
CA TYR A 375 14.02 -6.96 31.23
C TYR A 375 14.36 -5.50 30.89
N TYR A 376 14.06 -4.56 31.77
CA TYR A 376 14.36 -3.16 31.51
C TYR A 376 15.86 -2.88 31.40
N GLN A 377 16.69 -3.55 32.20
CA GLN A 377 18.14 -3.45 32.09
C GLN A 377 18.66 -4.01 30.77
N LEU A 378 18.02 -5.06 30.26
CA LEU A 378 18.33 -5.63 28.95
C LEU A 378 17.98 -4.67 27.81
N VAL A 379 16.80 -4.05 27.86
CA VAL A 379 16.38 -3.03 26.88
C VAL A 379 17.33 -1.84 26.93
N HIS A 380 17.64 -1.32 28.12
CA HIS A 380 18.58 -0.23 28.32
C HIS A 380 19.95 -0.55 27.70
N THR A 381 20.49 -1.74 27.98
CA THR A 381 21.76 -2.20 27.38
C THR A 381 21.66 -2.26 25.86
N ALA A 382 20.55 -2.75 25.31
CA ALA A 382 20.38 -2.86 23.86
C ALA A 382 20.26 -1.50 23.16
N LEU A 383 19.77 -0.47 23.86
CA LEU A 383 19.68 0.91 23.38
C LEU A 383 21.05 1.62 23.41
N TYR A 384 21.78 1.54 24.52
CA TYR A 384 22.91 2.46 24.78
C TYR A 384 24.31 1.83 24.72
N LYS A 385 24.44 0.49 24.65
CA LYS A 385 25.75 -0.18 24.76
C LYS A 385 26.75 0.22 23.68
N ASP A 386 26.27 0.48 22.46
CA ASP A 386 27.13 0.76 21.31
C ASP A 386 27.59 2.23 21.25
N GLY A 387 27.27 3.03 22.28
CA GLY A 387 27.48 4.47 22.32
C GLY A 387 26.36 5.22 21.60
N VAL A 388 26.19 6.49 21.95
CA VAL A 388 25.15 7.35 21.36
C VAL A 388 25.72 8.70 20.94
N ASN A 389 25.15 9.26 19.88
CA ASN A 389 25.46 10.58 19.35
C ASN A 389 24.21 11.48 19.43
N ILE A 390 24.33 12.63 20.09
CA ILE A 390 23.24 13.62 20.18
C ILE A 390 23.36 14.72 19.11
N ASP A 391 24.47 14.78 18.40
CA ASP A 391 24.76 15.77 17.38
C ASP A 391 24.47 15.18 15.99
N THR A 392 23.18 14.97 15.72
CA THR A 392 22.66 14.58 14.40
C THR A 392 21.89 15.75 13.77
N ASP A 393 21.85 15.82 12.44
CA ASP A 393 21.18 16.93 11.74
C ASP A 393 19.69 17.01 12.08
N LEU A 394 19.03 15.87 12.21
CA LEU A 394 17.61 15.80 12.58
C LEU A 394 17.35 16.24 14.02
N LEU A 395 18.16 15.80 14.99
CA LEU A 395 18.04 16.26 16.39
C LEU A 395 18.34 17.76 16.50
N ASN A 396 19.33 18.26 15.76
CA ASN A 396 19.61 19.70 15.67
C ASN A 396 18.42 20.49 15.11
N ALA A 397 17.81 20.03 14.03
CA ALA A 397 16.67 20.69 13.40
C ALA A 397 15.42 20.68 14.31
N ILE A 398 15.11 19.55 14.96
CA ILE A 398 14.02 19.45 15.93
C ILE A 398 14.27 20.40 17.11
N ALA A 399 15.49 20.44 17.65
CA ALA A 399 15.83 21.36 18.74
C ALA A 399 15.71 22.84 18.30
N LYS A 400 16.08 23.18 17.06
CA LYS A 400 15.95 24.53 16.51
C LYS A 400 14.49 24.99 16.48
N ILE A 401 13.58 24.20 15.89
CA ILE A 401 12.15 24.55 15.84
C ILE A 401 11.47 24.49 17.22
N SER A 402 12.07 23.76 18.17
CA SER A 402 11.63 23.71 19.56
C SER A 402 12.09 24.90 20.40
N THR A 403 12.99 25.74 19.87
CA THR A 403 13.56 26.87 20.62
C THR A 403 12.53 28.00 20.74
N PRO A 404 12.12 28.40 21.95
CA PRO A 404 11.21 29.52 22.13
C PRO A 404 11.85 30.84 21.66
N GLN A 405 11.10 31.65 20.93
CA GLN A 405 11.45 33.01 20.55
C GLN A 405 10.62 34.03 21.36
N ARG A 406 10.97 35.33 21.32
CA ARG A 406 10.42 36.36 22.23
C ARG A 406 8.88 36.38 22.38
N LEU A 407 8.14 36.06 21.33
CA LEU A 407 6.67 36.03 21.29
C LEU A 407 6.14 34.74 20.67
N HIS A 408 6.98 33.70 20.58
CA HIS A 408 6.65 32.45 19.90
C HIS A 408 7.15 31.26 20.69
N CYS A 409 6.29 30.32 21.06
CA CYS A 409 6.69 29.17 21.90
C CYS A 409 7.48 28.07 21.14
N GLY A 410 7.65 28.21 19.82
CA GLY A 410 8.22 27.18 18.97
C GLY A 410 7.14 26.14 18.61
N ILE A 411 7.42 24.88 18.92
CA ILE A 411 6.42 23.81 18.86
C ILE A 411 5.62 23.75 20.16
N LYS A 412 4.35 23.32 20.05
CA LYS A 412 3.43 23.27 21.20
C LYS A 412 3.77 22.16 22.18
N SER A 413 4.07 20.96 21.66
CA SER A 413 4.47 19.79 22.44
C SER A 413 5.03 18.69 21.55
N ILE A 414 5.64 17.68 22.16
CA ILE A 414 6.18 16.50 21.49
C ILE A 414 5.53 15.24 22.05
N ILE A 415 5.09 14.34 21.18
CA ILE A 415 4.68 12.98 21.51
C ILE A 415 5.74 12.04 20.94
N SER A 416 6.46 11.36 21.82
CA SER A 416 7.52 10.42 21.47
C SER A 416 7.06 8.98 21.71
N TYR A 417 7.28 8.13 20.70
CA TYR A 417 7.14 6.68 20.83
C TYR A 417 8.45 6.02 21.25
N ASN A 418 9.54 6.80 21.31
CA ASN A 418 10.88 6.30 21.56
C ASN A 418 11.10 6.10 23.07
N PHE A 419 11.89 5.09 23.42
CA PHE A 419 12.27 4.86 24.81
C PHE A 419 13.48 5.69 25.24
N ASP A 420 14.29 6.15 24.28
CA ASP A 420 15.53 6.85 24.58
C ASP A 420 15.34 8.31 25.00
N ASP A 421 16.44 8.92 25.47
CA ASP A 421 16.52 10.32 25.92
C ASP A 421 17.36 11.22 24.99
N LEU A 422 17.60 10.83 23.73
CA LEU A 422 18.53 11.56 22.86
C LEU A 422 18.04 12.98 22.57
N LEU A 423 16.73 13.16 22.40
CA LEU A 423 16.15 14.48 22.17
C LEU A 423 16.29 15.36 23.43
N GLU A 424 15.97 14.83 24.59
CA GLU A 424 16.06 15.50 25.88
C GLU A 424 17.48 15.99 26.11
N ARG A 425 18.47 15.12 25.90
CA ARG A 425 19.89 15.48 26.00
C ARG A 425 20.30 16.56 25.00
N LYS A 426 19.72 16.54 23.80
CA LYS A 426 19.95 17.60 22.81
C LYS A 426 19.33 18.93 23.23
N LEU A 427 18.13 18.91 23.80
CA LEU A 427 17.45 20.09 24.34
C LEU A 427 18.22 20.66 25.55
N GLU A 428 18.73 19.81 26.45
CA GLU A 428 19.63 20.21 27.55
C GLU A 428 20.89 20.91 26.99
N GLN A 429 21.54 20.35 25.98
CA GLN A 429 22.73 20.94 25.33
C GLN A 429 22.45 22.33 24.71
N LYS A 430 21.21 22.56 24.25
CA LYS A 430 20.75 23.84 23.67
C LYS A 430 20.11 24.78 24.68
N GLU A 431 20.14 24.44 25.98
CA GLU A 431 19.54 25.21 27.07
C GLU A 431 18.02 25.43 26.92
N ILE A 432 17.33 24.53 26.22
CA ILE A 432 15.87 24.58 26.03
C ILE A 432 15.20 23.91 27.23
N ARG A 433 14.30 24.64 27.90
CA ARG A 433 13.56 24.10 29.06
C ARG A 433 12.44 23.17 28.61
N TYR A 434 12.52 21.91 29.00
CA TYR A 434 11.50 20.88 28.73
C TYR A 434 11.02 20.20 30.01
N HIS A 435 9.95 19.42 29.88
CA HIS A 435 9.38 18.56 30.92
C HIS A 435 8.94 17.22 30.31
N VAL A 436 9.43 16.11 30.85
CA VAL A 436 9.08 14.75 30.41
C VAL A 436 7.85 14.27 31.16
N ILE A 437 6.92 13.68 30.44
CA ILE A 437 5.68 13.08 30.93
C ILE A 437 5.64 11.64 30.44
N SER A 438 5.75 10.69 31.36
CA SER A 438 5.89 9.26 31.04
C SER A 438 4.95 8.35 31.84
N CYS A 439 4.25 8.90 32.84
CA CYS A 439 3.21 8.21 33.60
C CYS A 439 2.00 9.12 33.87
N ASP A 440 0.95 8.55 34.44
CA ASP A 440 -0.31 9.22 34.76
C ASP A 440 -0.22 10.20 35.94
N GLU A 441 0.81 10.08 36.78
CA GLU A 441 1.04 11.04 37.87
C GLU A 441 1.70 12.34 37.40
N ASP A 442 2.38 12.32 36.25
CA ASP A 442 3.05 13.48 35.67
C ASP A 442 2.03 14.51 35.16
N ARG A 443 2.34 15.81 35.33
CA ARG A 443 1.46 16.90 34.92
C ARG A 443 2.17 17.87 34.00
N GLN A 444 1.43 18.40 33.03
CA GLN A 444 1.94 19.40 32.09
C GLN A 444 2.45 20.66 32.82
N MET A 445 3.56 21.20 32.32
CA MET A 445 4.11 22.47 32.77
C MET A 445 3.96 23.52 31.67
N ALA A 446 3.34 24.66 31.99
CA ALA A 446 3.03 25.70 31.01
C ALA A 446 4.26 26.51 30.55
N ASP A 447 5.34 26.53 31.34
CA ASP A 447 6.55 27.31 31.07
C ASP A 447 7.68 26.48 30.42
N ARG A 448 7.37 25.26 29.98
CA ARG A 448 8.31 24.28 29.45
C ARG A 448 7.71 23.55 28.24
N LEU A 449 8.58 23.09 27.35
CA LEU A 449 8.17 22.18 26.28
C LEU A 449 7.84 20.80 26.89
N ASN A 450 6.59 20.39 26.80
CA ASN A 450 6.15 19.08 27.31
C ASN A 450 6.45 17.97 26.28
N ILE A 451 7.10 16.90 26.73
CA ILE A 451 7.46 15.72 25.93
C ILE A 451 6.77 14.48 26.52
N TYR A 452 5.83 13.91 25.79
CA TYR A 452 5.03 12.75 26.20
C TYR A 452 5.64 11.47 25.66
N HIS A 453 6.19 10.62 26.51
CA HIS A 453 6.67 9.28 26.14
C HIS A 453 5.54 8.27 26.26
N VAL A 454 4.71 8.19 25.22
CA VAL A 454 3.46 7.43 25.25
C VAL A 454 3.69 5.91 25.27
N HIS A 455 4.88 5.44 24.89
CA HIS A 455 5.27 4.04 24.97
C HIS A 455 6.24 3.74 26.12
N GLY A 456 6.45 4.68 27.03
CA GLY A 456 7.38 4.56 28.16
C GLY A 456 8.74 5.23 27.89
N TYR A 457 9.48 5.49 28.96
CA TYR A 457 10.70 6.28 28.96
C TYR A 457 11.82 5.57 29.71
N LEU A 458 12.98 5.41 29.06
CA LEU A 458 14.13 4.67 29.56
C LEU A 458 15.44 5.46 29.30
N PRO A 459 15.71 6.49 30.12
CA PRO A 459 16.85 7.38 29.90
C PRO A 459 18.19 6.66 30.05
N SER A 460 19.21 7.23 29.42
CA SER A 460 20.58 6.73 29.46
C SER A 460 21.13 6.73 30.90
N GLU A 461 20.84 7.79 31.66
CA GLU A 461 21.18 7.90 33.08
C GLU A 461 20.13 7.22 33.97
N HIS A 462 20.57 6.23 34.76
CA HIS A 462 19.68 5.46 35.63
C HIS A 462 18.97 6.31 36.70
N GLU A 463 19.54 7.44 37.12
CA GLU A 463 18.96 8.34 38.13
C GLU A 463 17.74 9.11 37.61
N LYS A 464 17.65 9.35 36.30
CA LYS A 464 16.51 10.02 35.65
C LYS A 464 15.35 9.07 35.37
N ARG A 465 15.51 7.77 35.63
CA ARG A 465 14.55 6.72 35.30
C ARG A 465 13.46 6.62 36.37
N THR A 466 12.21 6.43 35.95
CA THR A 466 11.11 6.09 36.86
C THR A 466 11.23 4.65 37.36
N ASN A 467 10.72 4.36 38.56
CA ASN A 467 10.75 3.01 39.13
C ASN A 467 10.04 1.98 38.23
N ASN A 468 9.00 2.40 37.50
CA ASN A 468 8.31 1.57 36.52
C ASN A 468 8.19 2.30 35.17
N PRO A 469 9.14 2.09 34.23
CA PRO A 469 9.10 2.70 32.91
C PRO A 469 7.87 2.34 32.06
N ASN A 470 7.16 1.27 32.42
CA ASN A 470 5.94 0.79 31.76
C ASN A 470 6.06 0.75 30.22
N LEU A 471 7.12 0.10 29.72
CA LEU A 471 7.40 0.04 28.28
C LEU A 471 6.28 -0.69 27.53
N ILE A 472 5.72 -0.03 26.51
CA ILE A 472 4.75 -0.61 25.59
C ILE A 472 5.51 -1.19 24.40
N PHE A 473 5.85 -2.48 24.49
CA PHE A 473 6.70 -3.12 23.48
C PHE A 473 6.29 -4.53 23.10
N SER A 474 5.47 -5.20 23.92
CA SER A 474 4.93 -6.52 23.62
C SER A 474 3.44 -6.46 23.30
N GLU A 475 2.93 -7.50 22.64
CA GLU A 475 1.49 -7.66 22.35
C GLU A 475 0.63 -7.47 23.62
N GLU A 476 1.05 -8.02 24.75
CA GLU A 476 0.35 -7.89 26.03
C GLU A 476 0.28 -6.44 26.52
N ASP A 477 1.30 -5.63 26.23
CA ASP A 477 1.32 -4.22 26.59
C ASP A 477 0.33 -3.41 25.75
N TYR A 478 0.26 -3.67 24.44
CA TYR A 478 -0.77 -3.06 23.58
C TYR A 478 -2.18 -3.47 24.01
N HIS A 479 -2.41 -4.75 24.33
CA HIS A 479 -3.69 -5.20 24.86
C HIS A 479 -4.09 -4.51 26.17
N ARG A 480 -3.12 -4.15 27.03
CA ARG A 480 -3.38 -3.36 28.24
C ARG A 480 -3.85 -1.95 27.87
N VAL A 481 -3.14 -1.29 26.95
CA VAL A 481 -3.48 0.07 26.46
C VAL A 481 -4.84 0.10 25.73
N TYR A 482 -5.20 -0.97 25.01
CA TYR A 482 -6.49 -1.05 24.32
C TYR A 482 -7.67 -1.29 25.26
N ARG A 483 -7.47 -2.09 26.31
CA ARG A 483 -8.51 -2.34 27.32
C ARG A 483 -8.80 -1.10 28.15
N ASP A 484 -7.79 -0.27 28.38
CA ASP A 484 -7.95 0.96 29.13
C ASP A 484 -8.43 2.12 28.25
N SER A 485 -9.75 2.32 28.23
CA SER A 485 -10.38 3.44 27.51
C SER A 485 -9.97 4.82 28.02
N TYR A 486 -9.45 4.91 29.25
CA TYR A 486 -9.00 6.16 29.88
C TYR A 486 -7.48 6.25 30.00
N SER A 487 -6.75 5.41 29.26
CA SER A 487 -5.29 5.44 29.23
C SER A 487 -4.81 6.85 28.90
N TRP A 488 -4.04 7.46 29.80
CA TRP A 488 -3.56 8.83 29.65
C TRP A 488 -2.82 9.03 28.32
N SER A 489 -2.08 8.02 27.88
CA SER A 489 -1.30 8.03 26.63
C SER A 489 -2.21 8.07 25.40
N ASN A 490 -3.36 7.38 25.43
CA ASN A 490 -4.37 7.48 24.36
C ASN A 490 -5.06 8.85 24.38
N LEU A 491 -5.41 9.35 25.57
CA LEU A 491 -6.12 10.62 25.71
C LEU A 491 -5.28 11.81 25.22
N VAL A 492 -3.98 11.87 25.55
CA VAL A 492 -3.10 12.96 25.10
C VAL A 492 -2.89 12.94 23.59
N GLN A 493 -2.75 11.75 23.01
CA GLN A 493 -2.64 11.57 21.56
C GLN A 493 -3.92 11.99 20.85
N LEU A 494 -5.08 11.53 21.31
CA LEU A 494 -6.38 11.93 20.75
C LEU A 494 -6.64 13.43 20.89
N SER A 495 -6.26 14.03 22.03
CA SER A 495 -6.38 15.47 22.22
C SER A 495 -5.56 16.24 21.19
N SER A 496 -4.30 15.82 20.97
CA SER A 496 -3.41 16.43 19.99
C SER A 496 -3.94 16.24 18.57
N LEU A 497 -4.37 15.01 18.22
CA LEU A 497 -4.94 14.69 16.92
C LEU A 497 -6.26 15.41 16.65
N ARG A 498 -7.03 15.80 17.68
CA ARG A 498 -8.28 16.54 17.55
C ARG A 498 -8.08 18.05 17.53
N GLU A 499 -7.12 18.59 18.27
CA GLU A 499 -7.00 20.03 18.51
C GLU A 499 -5.83 20.71 17.79
N ASN A 500 -4.87 19.94 17.29
CA ASN A 500 -3.63 20.48 16.73
C ASN A 500 -3.24 19.88 15.38
N THR A 501 -2.45 20.63 14.63
CA THR A 501 -1.74 20.14 13.46
C THR A 501 -0.59 19.25 13.92
N CYS A 502 -0.53 18.00 13.44
CA CYS A 502 0.48 17.04 13.90
C CYS A 502 1.46 16.72 12.78
N LEU A 503 2.75 16.69 13.10
CA LEU A 503 3.83 16.34 12.18
C LEU A 503 4.55 15.08 12.65
N PHE A 504 4.47 14.02 11.85
CA PHE A 504 5.10 12.73 12.14
C PHE A 504 6.49 12.66 11.51
N ILE A 505 7.50 12.39 12.34
CA ILE A 505 8.92 12.38 11.95
C ILE A 505 9.56 11.08 12.44
N GLY A 506 10.30 10.40 11.56
CA GLY A 506 10.96 9.13 11.89
C GLY A 506 9.99 8.00 12.27
N SER A 507 8.71 8.14 11.94
CA SER A 507 7.68 7.13 12.18
C SER A 507 7.40 6.36 10.89
N SER A 508 7.38 5.03 10.98
CA SER A 508 6.97 4.16 9.86
C SER A 508 5.46 4.16 9.61
N LEU A 509 4.67 4.80 10.48
CA LEU A 509 3.20 4.74 10.47
C LEU A 509 2.60 3.33 10.57
N THR A 510 3.38 2.35 11.04
CA THR A 510 2.98 0.96 11.20
C THR A 510 2.56 0.60 12.62
N ASP A 511 2.65 1.53 13.57
CA ASP A 511 2.25 1.26 14.96
C ASP A 511 0.73 1.00 15.06
N PRO A 512 0.30 -0.15 15.60
CA PRO A 512 -1.11 -0.49 15.66
C PRO A 512 -1.97 0.48 16.48
N ASN A 513 -1.46 0.99 17.61
CA ASN A 513 -2.23 1.91 18.44
C ASN A 513 -2.38 3.27 17.78
N MET A 514 -1.29 3.82 17.25
CA MET A 514 -1.31 5.09 16.51
C MET A 514 -2.28 5.05 15.32
N ARG A 515 -2.27 3.98 14.52
CA ARG A 515 -3.20 3.83 13.38
C ARG A 515 -4.65 3.82 13.84
N ARG A 516 -4.95 3.09 14.92
CA ARG A 516 -6.28 3.10 15.55
C ARG A 516 -6.68 4.50 16.00
N LEU A 517 -5.79 5.25 16.64
CA LEU A 517 -6.08 6.61 17.10
C LEU A 517 -6.27 7.60 15.96
N LEU A 518 -5.49 7.47 14.87
CA LEU A 518 -5.67 8.25 13.64
C LEU A 518 -7.03 7.96 13.00
N ASP A 519 -7.40 6.69 12.87
CA ASP A 519 -8.69 6.27 12.33
C ASP A 519 -9.85 6.84 13.15
N VAL A 520 -9.80 6.70 14.48
CA VAL A 520 -10.82 7.23 15.41
C VAL A 520 -10.90 8.77 15.40
N SER A 521 -9.78 9.45 15.18
CA SER A 521 -9.75 10.92 15.13
C SER A 521 -10.15 11.48 13.77
N SER A 522 -10.03 10.69 12.70
CA SER A 522 -10.45 11.07 11.36
C SER A 522 -11.98 11.10 11.24
N ARG A 523 -12.54 12.18 10.70
CA ARG A 523 -13.98 12.33 10.45
C ARG A 523 -14.27 12.24 8.96
N SER A 524 -15.30 11.50 8.59
CA SER A 524 -15.75 11.40 7.20
C SER A 524 -16.10 12.78 6.63
N GLY A 525 -15.34 13.24 5.64
CA GLY A 525 -15.56 14.51 4.93
C GLY A 525 -14.70 15.68 5.39
N GLU A 526 -13.88 15.54 6.44
CA GLU A 526 -12.86 16.54 6.77
C GLU A 526 -11.60 16.37 5.90
N GLU A 527 -10.95 17.47 5.54
CA GLU A 527 -9.67 17.42 4.85
C GLU A 527 -8.56 16.92 5.79
N ALA A 528 -7.60 16.18 5.23
CA ALA A 528 -6.42 15.76 5.97
C ALA A 528 -5.64 16.98 6.47
N ARG A 529 -5.37 16.99 7.78
CA ARG A 529 -4.81 18.13 8.51
C ARG A 529 -3.43 17.86 9.08
N HIS A 530 -3.05 16.60 9.22
CA HIS A 530 -1.76 16.19 9.77
C HIS A 530 -0.77 15.93 8.63
N PHE A 531 0.52 15.89 8.94
CA PHE A 531 1.59 15.71 7.98
C PHE A 531 2.54 14.60 8.43
N ALA A 532 3.09 13.84 7.49
CA ALA A 532 4.09 12.82 7.80
C ALA A 532 5.14 12.74 6.71
N PHE A 533 6.41 12.64 7.11
CA PHE A 533 7.50 12.33 6.18
C PHE A 533 7.60 10.81 5.98
N LEU A 534 7.55 10.35 4.74
CA LEU A 534 7.82 8.97 4.37
C LEU A 534 8.84 8.93 3.23
N LYS A 535 9.88 8.10 3.39
CA LYS A 535 10.83 7.82 2.31
C LYS A 535 10.17 6.94 1.26
N ARG A 536 10.32 7.28 -0.01
CA ARG A 536 9.89 6.40 -1.10
C ARG A 536 10.77 5.16 -1.11
N ASP A 537 10.17 3.98 -1.27
CA ASP A 537 10.94 2.74 -1.30
C ASP A 537 11.92 2.76 -2.49
N GLU A 538 13.22 2.58 -2.24
CA GLU A 538 14.24 2.53 -3.29
C GLU A 538 14.13 1.22 -4.08
N ILE A 539 13.21 1.18 -5.03
CA ILE A 539 13.07 0.05 -5.94
C ILE A 539 14.34 -0.11 -6.81
N LYS A 540 15.08 1.00 -7.01
CA LYS A 540 16.35 1.06 -7.74
C LYS A 540 17.39 0.04 -7.24
N ASN A 541 17.50 -0.19 -5.93
CA ASN A 541 18.57 -1.00 -5.34
C ASN A 541 18.29 -2.51 -5.31
N LYS A 542 17.01 -2.94 -5.36
CA LYS A 542 16.67 -4.38 -5.41
C LYS A 542 17.06 -5.05 -6.73
N ILE A 543 17.27 -4.28 -7.79
CA ILE A 543 17.56 -4.81 -9.14
C ILE A 543 19.04 -4.95 -9.39
N GLU A 544 19.89 -4.04 -8.88
CA GLU A 544 21.35 -4.18 -9.04
C GLU A 544 21.88 -5.46 -8.39
N ASP A 545 21.30 -5.89 -7.27
CA ASP A 545 21.65 -7.15 -6.60
C ASP A 545 21.12 -8.41 -7.31
N THR A 546 20.03 -8.29 -8.07
CA THR A 546 19.37 -9.45 -8.71
C THR A 546 19.78 -9.62 -10.18
N ALA A 547 20.09 -8.52 -10.87
CA ALA A 547 20.55 -8.50 -12.24
C ALA A 547 22.08 -8.37 -12.25
N GLY A 548 22.76 -9.51 -12.12
CA GLY A 548 24.19 -9.58 -12.42
C GLY A 548 24.47 -8.94 -13.78
N ASN A 549 25.17 -7.80 -13.73
CA ASN A 549 25.73 -7.02 -14.83
C ASN A 549 25.74 -7.77 -16.18
N LYS A 550 24.86 -7.37 -17.10
CA LYS A 550 25.10 -7.40 -18.55
C LYS A 550 24.00 -6.68 -19.34
N ASP A 551 24.51 -5.76 -20.17
CA ASP A 551 23.92 -5.11 -21.33
C ASP A 551 22.89 -4.00 -21.09
N GLY A 552 22.97 -2.96 -21.94
CA GLY A 552 22.39 -1.62 -21.82
C GLY A 552 20.85 -1.48 -21.81
N ASN A 553 20.15 -2.38 -21.13
CA ASN A 553 18.69 -2.38 -20.90
C ASN A 553 18.26 -1.65 -19.61
N GLY A 554 19.19 -1.01 -18.88
CA GLY A 554 18.91 -0.40 -17.57
C GLY A 554 17.98 0.83 -17.58
N LYS A 555 17.60 1.36 -18.75
CA LYS A 555 16.80 2.59 -18.85
C LYS A 555 15.29 2.33 -18.88
N ALA A 556 14.83 1.36 -19.67
CA ALA A 556 13.41 0.96 -19.74
C ALA A 556 12.92 0.34 -18.43
N GLY A 557 13.74 -0.51 -17.79
CA GLY A 557 13.43 -1.05 -16.46
C GLY A 557 13.32 0.02 -15.38
N LYS A 558 14.19 1.04 -15.43
CA LYS A 558 14.14 2.18 -14.50
C LYS A 558 12.85 2.99 -14.64
N GLU A 559 12.39 3.23 -15.86
CA GLU A 559 11.14 3.95 -16.15
C GLU A 559 9.89 3.21 -15.61
N ILE A 560 9.86 1.88 -15.70
CA ILE A 560 8.77 1.05 -15.15
C ILE A 560 8.68 1.14 -13.63
N LEU A 561 9.82 1.12 -12.96
CA LEU A 561 9.89 1.17 -11.50
C LEU A 561 9.51 2.55 -11.00
N GLU A 562 9.89 3.60 -11.73
CA GLU A 562 9.49 4.98 -11.42
C GLU A 562 7.96 5.14 -11.49
N ILE A 563 7.28 4.45 -12.40
CA ILE A 563 5.81 4.46 -12.50
C ILE A 563 5.15 3.64 -11.41
N TYR A 564 5.66 2.43 -11.14
CA TYR A 564 5.17 1.64 -10.00
C TYR A 564 5.31 2.44 -8.70
N GLN A 565 6.46 3.07 -8.50
CA GLN A 565 6.72 3.88 -7.30
C GLN A 565 5.67 4.99 -7.20
N LYS A 566 5.39 5.71 -8.30
CA LYS A 566 4.32 6.70 -8.36
C LYS A 566 2.93 6.13 -8.03
N ILE A 567 2.58 4.93 -8.52
CA ILE A 567 1.29 4.28 -8.23
C ILE A 567 1.19 3.87 -6.76
N ASP A 568 2.22 3.19 -6.22
CA ASP A 568 2.29 2.79 -4.81
C ASP A 568 2.19 4.03 -3.91
N ASP A 569 2.94 5.08 -4.25
CA ASP A 569 2.92 6.34 -3.53
C ASP A 569 1.53 6.99 -3.58
N ASN A 570 0.84 6.96 -4.73
CA ASN A 570 -0.53 7.48 -4.86
C ASN A 570 -1.55 6.67 -4.03
N ILE A 571 -1.46 5.33 -4.05
CA ILE A 571 -2.34 4.45 -3.26
C ILE A 571 -2.10 4.68 -1.76
N ARG A 572 -0.84 4.69 -1.33
CA ARG A 572 -0.45 4.96 0.06
C ARG A 572 -0.88 6.36 0.48
N THR A 573 -0.70 7.36 -0.38
CA THR A 573 -1.17 8.73 -0.13
C THR A 573 -2.68 8.76 0.06
N ALA A 574 -3.45 8.11 -0.81
CA ALA A 574 -4.90 8.04 -0.67
C ALA A 574 -5.33 7.32 0.60
N TYR A 575 -4.64 6.24 0.98
CA TYR A 575 -4.86 5.52 2.24
C TYR A 575 -4.61 6.43 3.46
N TYR A 576 -3.43 7.05 3.54
CA TYR A 576 -3.08 7.91 4.67
C TYR A 576 -3.93 9.18 4.74
N ARG A 577 -4.37 9.70 3.58
CA ARG A 577 -5.29 10.84 3.54
C ARG A 577 -6.64 10.51 4.19
N LYS A 578 -7.13 9.28 4.07
CA LYS A 578 -8.33 8.82 4.80
C LYS A 578 -8.11 8.81 6.31
N LEU A 579 -6.89 8.51 6.76
CA LEU A 579 -6.47 8.61 8.17
C LEU A 579 -6.14 10.05 8.60
N GLY A 580 -6.46 11.06 7.80
CA GLY A 580 -6.23 12.46 8.11
C GLY A 580 -4.79 12.96 7.91
N LEU A 581 -3.94 12.18 7.21
CA LEU A 581 -2.52 12.49 6.98
C LEU A 581 -2.23 12.90 5.53
N ASN A 582 -1.55 14.02 5.35
CA ASN A 582 -0.89 14.41 4.11
C ASN A 582 0.56 13.90 4.13
N ILE A 583 0.90 13.01 3.19
CA ILE A 583 2.24 12.45 3.11
C ILE A 583 3.16 13.37 2.33
N ILE A 584 4.30 13.70 2.94
CA ILE A 584 5.41 14.40 2.31
C ILE A 584 6.45 13.33 1.96
N TRP A 585 6.44 12.96 0.68
CA TRP A 585 7.41 12.01 0.16
C TRP A 585 8.80 12.64 0.07
N ILE A 586 9.78 11.94 0.60
CA ILE A 586 11.21 12.27 0.52
C ILE A 586 11.94 11.14 -0.20
N ASP A 587 13.00 11.48 -0.91
CA ASP A 587 13.90 10.51 -1.53
C ASP A 587 15.02 10.18 -0.55
N GLU A 588 15.50 11.17 0.20
CA GLU A 588 16.55 11.02 1.21
C GLU A 588 16.15 11.57 2.58
N TYR A 589 16.63 10.93 3.65
CA TYR A 589 16.26 11.33 5.02
C TYR A 589 16.86 12.69 5.41
N GLU A 590 17.95 13.07 4.76
CA GLU A 590 18.67 14.35 4.87
C GLU A 590 17.81 15.54 4.43
N GLU A 591 16.74 15.32 3.65
CA GLU A 591 15.78 16.37 3.30
C GLU A 591 14.94 16.83 4.50
N ILE A 592 14.71 15.95 5.49
CA ILE A 592 13.83 16.27 6.63
C ILE A 592 14.40 17.44 7.46
N PRO A 593 15.68 17.41 7.91
CA PRO A 593 16.28 18.54 8.60
C PRO A 593 16.13 19.88 7.86
N ASP A 594 16.33 19.91 6.55
CA ASP A 594 16.23 21.12 5.74
C ASP A 594 14.81 21.69 5.73
N VAL A 595 13.80 20.81 5.54
CA VAL A 595 12.40 21.23 5.60
C VAL A 595 12.05 21.77 6.99
N LEU A 596 12.47 21.09 8.06
CA LEU A 596 12.22 21.56 9.43
C LEU A 596 12.90 22.91 9.70
N ASN A 597 14.15 23.09 9.26
CA ASN A 597 14.88 24.34 9.44
C ASN A 597 14.17 25.51 8.75
N SER A 598 13.57 25.28 7.58
CA SER A 598 12.80 26.28 6.83
C SER A 598 11.49 26.72 7.51
N LEU A 599 11.01 25.99 8.53
CA LEU A 599 9.83 26.40 9.30
C LEU A 599 10.11 27.59 10.23
N SER A 600 11.38 27.75 10.61
CA SER A 600 11.85 28.79 11.54
C SER A 600 12.48 30.00 10.86
N GLU A 601 12.53 29.99 9.52
CA GLU A 601 12.98 31.08 8.65
C GLU A 601 11.81 31.93 8.20
#